data_AF-A0AAP0BNC1-F1
#
_entry.id   AF-A0AAP0BNC1-F1
#
_cell.length_a   1.000
_cell.length_b   1.000
_cell.length_c   1.000
_cell.angle_alpha   90.00
_cell.angle_beta   90.00
_cell.angle_gamma   90.00
#
_symmetry.space_group_name_H-M   'P 1'
#
loop_
_entity.id
_entity.type
_entity.pdbx_description
1 polymer ?
#
loop_
_entity_poly.entity_id
_entity_poly.type
_entity_poly.pdbx_seq_one_letter_code
_entity_poly.pdbx_strand_id
1 'polypeptide(L)'
;MTPAAGHHRRFLPSVAPTRRVLFTSVRFVRQHFRMLISNAFLTDYLPVIILFCSGLVRFLRHIILASFHVFEFGLHAFGLSIKAFSFLKRRAKRRTGLAVQPCENGDVYEGELRRGRFHGTGVYYYNTGGMYEGEWIDSKFDGHGVQTWTDGSKYKGQFKKGLSHGFGIYQDHAGVLYAGEWVNGQSHGYGMQTYEDGSCWTVQVWTQTWLGPFSVPVKYWCANSLVYTDFSLELLS
;
A
#
# COMPACT_ATOMS: atom_id res chain seq x y z
N MET A 1 -86.71 95.73 21.15
CA MET A 1 -86.89 94.35 20.62
C MET A 1 -87.72 93.58 21.64
N THR A 2 -88.82 93.00 21.14
CA THR A 2 -89.98 92.35 21.78
C THR A 2 -89.65 90.91 22.27
N PRO A 3 -90.58 90.11 22.82
CA PRO A 3 -90.91 90.04 24.25
C PRO A 3 -90.87 88.58 24.80
N ALA A 4 -91.52 88.40 25.94
CA ALA A 4 -91.53 87.28 26.86
C ALA A 4 -92.27 85.98 26.46
N ALA A 5 -92.13 85.00 27.37
CA ALA A 5 -93.18 84.15 27.94
C ALA A 5 -93.40 82.72 27.40
N GLY A 6 -93.74 81.81 28.32
CA GLY A 6 -94.71 80.73 28.05
C GLY A 6 -94.37 79.34 28.57
N HIS A 7 -94.91 78.98 29.73
CA HIS A 7 -95.09 77.59 30.21
C HIS A 7 -95.88 76.72 29.23
N HIS A 8 -95.67 75.39 29.22
CA HIS A 8 -96.74 74.37 29.32
C HIS A 8 -96.19 72.92 29.42
N ARG A 9 -96.69 72.16 30.41
CA ARG A 9 -96.51 70.69 30.54
C ARG A 9 -97.37 69.95 29.51
N ARG A 10 -96.91 68.79 29.00
CA ARG A 10 -97.80 67.73 28.48
C ARG A 10 -97.26 66.30 28.73
N PHE A 11 -98.12 65.52 29.40
CA PHE A 11 -98.53 64.11 29.21
C PHE A 11 -97.58 63.07 28.58
N LEU A 12 -97.37 61.96 29.32
CA LEU A 12 -96.96 60.64 28.84
C LEU A 12 -98.18 59.78 28.45
N PRO A 13 -98.03 58.84 27.49
CA PRO A 13 -98.54 57.47 27.72
C PRO A 13 -97.54 56.40 27.22
N SER A 14 -97.25 55.37 28.03
CA SER A 14 -97.83 54.00 28.02
C SER A 14 -97.02 52.98 27.19
N VAL A 15 -96.59 51.90 27.85
CA VAL A 15 -95.65 50.85 27.38
C VAL A 15 -96.40 49.53 27.13
N ALA A 16 -96.07 48.83 26.03
CA ALA A 16 -95.85 47.36 25.86
C ALA A 16 -96.34 46.82 24.49
N PRO A 17 -95.86 45.66 23.94
CA PRO A 17 -95.02 44.61 24.54
C PRO A 17 -93.85 44.07 23.67
N THR A 18 -92.62 43.97 24.23
CA THR A 18 -91.41 43.47 23.55
C THR A 18 -91.06 41.99 23.84
N ARG A 19 -91.92 41.24 24.55
CA ARG A 19 -91.56 39.93 25.15
C ARG A 19 -91.68 38.70 24.24
N ARG A 20 -92.37 38.76 23.09
CA ARG A 20 -92.60 37.60 22.21
C ARG A 20 -91.45 37.27 21.26
N VAL A 21 -90.64 38.27 20.87
CA VAL A 21 -89.57 38.10 19.87
C VAL A 21 -88.32 37.44 20.48
N LEU A 22 -88.10 37.58 21.80
CA LEU A 22 -86.92 37.04 22.47
C LEU A 22 -86.95 35.52 22.66
N PHE A 23 -88.12 34.88 22.67
CA PHE A 23 -88.26 33.44 22.91
C PHE A 23 -88.09 32.58 21.65
N THR A 24 -88.41 33.11 20.48
CA THR A 24 -88.25 32.41 19.19
C THR A 24 -86.79 32.37 18.75
N SER A 25 -86.03 33.45 19.00
CA SER A 25 -84.59 33.54 18.69
C SER A 25 -83.74 32.59 19.55
N VAL A 26 -84.03 32.46 20.84
CA VAL A 26 -83.28 31.54 21.73
C VAL A 26 -83.53 30.06 21.37
N ARG A 27 -84.74 29.69 20.94
CA ARG A 27 -85.04 28.33 20.46
C ARG A 27 -84.34 28.02 19.14
N PHE A 28 -84.30 28.99 18.23
CA PHE A 28 -83.61 28.86 16.94
C PHE A 28 -82.10 28.69 17.12
N VAL A 29 -81.48 29.50 17.98
CA VAL A 29 -80.06 29.39 18.33
C VAL A 29 -79.75 28.05 19.00
N ARG A 30 -80.59 27.60 19.95
CA ARG A 30 -80.40 26.31 20.64
C ARG A 30 -80.59 25.09 19.71
N GLN A 31 -81.44 25.20 18.69
CA GLN A 31 -81.63 24.15 17.68
C GLN A 31 -80.49 24.11 16.65
N HIS A 32 -79.97 25.26 16.21
CA HIS A 32 -78.77 25.34 15.38
C HIS A 32 -77.51 24.89 16.12
N PHE A 33 -77.36 25.22 17.41
CA PHE A 33 -76.24 24.73 18.23
C PHE A 33 -76.29 23.22 18.47
N ARG A 34 -77.50 22.63 18.57
CA ARG A 34 -77.68 21.16 18.64
C ARG A 34 -77.28 20.44 17.34
N MET A 35 -77.40 21.08 16.18
CA MET A 35 -76.91 20.52 14.91
C MET A 35 -75.39 20.59 14.78
N LEU A 36 -74.78 21.70 15.24
CA LEU A 36 -73.31 21.87 15.26
C LEU A 36 -72.58 20.91 16.22
N ILE A 37 -73.25 20.43 17.27
CA ILE A 37 -72.70 19.47 18.25
C ILE A 37 -73.11 18.02 17.92
N SER A 38 -73.87 17.77 16.85
CA SER A 38 -74.18 16.40 16.49
C SER A 38 -72.94 15.70 15.94
N ASN A 39 -72.54 14.62 16.61
CA ASN A 39 -71.42 13.72 16.27
C ASN A 39 -71.42 13.22 14.80
N ALA A 40 -72.47 13.47 14.02
CA ALA A 40 -72.64 13.05 12.63
C ALA A 40 -71.52 13.55 11.70
N PHE A 41 -71.01 14.77 11.90
CA PHE A 41 -69.97 15.31 11.01
C PHE A 41 -68.58 14.71 11.30
N LEU A 42 -68.31 14.28 12.54
CA LEU A 42 -67.08 13.54 12.83
C LEU A 42 -67.22 12.08 12.42
N THR A 43 -68.34 11.41 12.71
CA THR A 43 -68.50 9.97 12.45
C THR A 43 -68.42 9.60 10.97
N ASP A 44 -68.90 10.47 10.08
CA ASP A 44 -68.94 10.17 8.64
C ASP A 44 -67.60 10.44 7.94
N TYR A 45 -66.84 11.44 8.40
CA TYR A 45 -65.57 11.82 7.78
C TYR A 45 -64.35 11.14 8.42
N LEU A 46 -64.42 10.74 9.69
CA LEU A 46 -63.32 10.04 10.38
C LEU A 46 -62.85 8.76 9.65
N PRO A 47 -63.73 7.84 9.18
CA PRO A 47 -63.27 6.64 8.47
C PRO A 47 -62.61 6.97 7.12
N VAL A 48 -63.09 8.00 6.42
CA VAL A 48 -62.51 8.46 5.15
C VAL A 48 -61.11 9.03 5.38
N ILE A 49 -60.92 9.83 6.43
CA ILE A 49 -59.62 10.37 6.82
C ILE A 49 -58.66 9.25 7.24
N ILE A 50 -59.12 8.27 8.01
CA ILE A 50 -58.30 7.11 8.41
C ILE A 50 -57.85 6.31 7.18
N LEU A 51 -58.75 6.05 6.23
CA LEU A 51 -58.40 5.35 4.99
C LEU A 51 -57.38 6.14 4.17
N PHE A 52 -57.59 7.46 4.01
CA PHE A 52 -56.66 8.33 3.31
C PHE A 52 -55.27 8.37 3.98
N CYS A 53 -55.22 8.55 5.30
CA CYS A 53 -53.99 8.52 6.08
C CYS A 53 -53.28 7.16 5.98
N SER A 54 -54.03 6.06 6.02
CA SER A 54 -53.45 4.71 5.86
C SER A 54 -52.89 4.47 4.45
N GLY A 55 -53.51 5.06 3.42
CA GLY A 55 -53.01 5.04 2.04
C GLY A 55 -51.73 5.86 1.91
N LEU A 56 -51.71 7.06 2.49
CA LEU A 56 -50.56 7.96 2.48
C LEU A 56 -49.34 7.33 3.19
N VAL A 57 -49.54 6.71 4.35
CA VAL A 57 -48.45 6.01 5.07
C VAL A 57 -47.89 4.86 4.24
N ARG A 58 -48.75 4.06 3.58
CA ARG A 58 -48.28 2.98 2.69
C ARG A 58 -47.51 3.52 1.49
N PHE A 59 -47.96 4.62 0.89
CA PHE A 59 -47.29 5.27 -0.24
C PHE A 59 -45.92 5.84 0.15
N LEU A 60 -45.84 6.56 1.27
CA LEU A 60 -44.58 7.09 1.80
C LEU A 60 -43.59 5.96 2.13
N ARG A 61 -44.07 4.83 2.68
CA ARG A 61 -43.23 3.64 2.91
C ARG A 61 -42.61 3.11 1.62
N HIS A 62 -43.37 3.04 0.53
CA HIS A 62 -42.85 2.60 -0.76
C HIS A 62 -41.80 3.56 -1.33
N ILE A 63 -41.99 4.87 -1.19
CA ILE A 63 -41.00 5.87 -1.64
C ILE A 63 -39.69 5.77 -0.84
N ILE A 64 -39.78 5.58 0.47
CA ILE A 64 -38.60 5.43 1.35
C ILE A 64 -37.83 4.15 0.98
N LEU A 65 -38.54 3.03 0.78
CA LEU A 65 -37.91 1.77 0.38
C LEU A 65 -37.28 1.85 -1.02
N ALA A 66 -37.93 2.53 -1.97
CA ALA A 66 -37.36 2.75 -3.31
C ALA A 66 -36.09 3.62 -3.24
N SER A 67 -36.10 4.67 -2.41
CA SER A 67 -34.93 5.53 -2.18
C SER A 67 -33.78 4.78 -1.52
N PHE A 68 -34.07 3.88 -0.58
CA PHE A 68 -33.05 3.02 0.05
C PHE A 68 -32.42 2.04 -0.94
N HIS A 69 -33.22 1.49 -1.87
CA HIS A 69 -32.73 0.58 -2.90
C HIS A 69 -31.80 1.29 -3.91
N VAL A 70 -32.09 2.56 -4.25
CA VAL A 70 -31.21 3.38 -5.10
C VAL A 70 -29.91 3.74 -4.38
N PHE A 71 -29.96 3.96 -3.07
CA PHE A 71 -28.80 4.27 -2.24
C PHE A 71 -27.83 3.07 -2.09
N GLU A 72 -28.36 1.88 -1.82
CA GLU A 72 -27.58 0.63 -1.74
C GLU A 72 -26.85 0.30 -3.06
N PHE A 73 -27.52 0.49 -4.20
CA PHE A 73 -26.90 0.31 -5.52
C PHE A 73 -25.76 1.31 -5.78
N GLY A 74 -25.90 2.55 -5.31
CA GLY A 74 -24.84 3.57 -5.40
C GLY A 74 -23.61 3.19 -4.56
N LEU A 75 -23.81 2.75 -3.31
CA LEU A 75 -22.71 2.38 -2.42
C LEU A 75 -21.87 1.21 -2.93
N HIS A 76 -22.48 0.21 -3.58
CA HIS A 76 -21.75 -0.90 -4.20
C HIS A 76 -20.82 -0.45 -5.34
N ALA A 77 -21.26 0.50 -6.18
CA ALA A 77 -20.43 1.08 -7.24
C ALA A 77 -19.27 1.92 -6.69
N PHE A 78 -19.51 2.69 -5.62
CA PHE A 78 -18.46 3.46 -4.93
C PHE A 78 -17.45 2.56 -4.18
N GLY A 79 -17.92 1.47 -3.57
CA GLY A 79 -17.08 0.50 -2.88
C GLY A 79 -16.08 -0.22 -3.80
N LEU A 80 -16.49 -0.52 -5.04
CA LEU A 80 -15.61 -1.07 -6.09
C LEU A 80 -14.52 -0.07 -6.49
N SER A 81 -14.86 1.22 -6.60
CA SER A 81 -13.93 2.30 -6.95
C SER A 81 -12.85 2.54 -5.88
N ILE A 82 -13.23 2.49 -4.59
CA ILE A 82 -12.27 2.65 -3.48
C ILE A 82 -11.30 1.46 -3.40
N LYS A 83 -11.77 0.23 -3.64
CA LYS A 83 -10.88 -0.95 -3.72
C LYS A 83 -9.93 -0.85 -4.91
N ALA A 84 -10.39 -0.41 -6.07
CA ALA A 84 -9.54 -0.17 -7.24
C ALA A 84 -8.49 0.94 -6.96
N PHE A 85 -8.87 2.02 -6.27
CA PHE A 85 -7.95 3.11 -5.94
C PHE A 85 -6.92 2.72 -4.87
N SER A 86 -7.30 1.93 -3.86
CA SER A 86 -6.37 1.36 -2.89
C SER A 86 -5.42 0.32 -3.50
N PHE A 87 -5.88 -0.42 -4.52
CA PHE A 87 -5.03 -1.30 -5.33
C PHE A 87 -4.02 -0.50 -6.17
N LEU A 88 -4.45 0.63 -6.75
CA LEU A 88 -3.59 1.54 -7.53
C LEU A 88 -2.59 2.35 -6.69
N LYS A 89 -2.82 2.51 -5.38
CA LYS A 89 -1.93 3.27 -4.48
C LYS A 89 -0.77 2.49 -3.87
N ARG A 90 -0.62 1.20 -4.16
CA ARG A 90 0.62 0.46 -3.82
C ARG A 90 1.69 0.70 -4.89
N ARG A 91 2.07 1.96 -5.14
CA ARG A 91 3.43 2.21 -5.64
C ARG A 91 4.37 1.85 -4.51
N ALA A 92 4.87 0.61 -4.54
CA ALA A 92 5.90 0.14 -3.63
C ALA A 92 7.01 1.21 -3.60
N LYS A 93 7.08 1.97 -2.51
CA LYS A 93 8.16 2.91 -2.26
C LYS A 93 9.40 2.04 -2.10
N ARG A 94 10.12 1.82 -3.21
CA ARG A 94 11.26 0.90 -3.23
C ARG A 94 12.30 1.40 -2.23
N ARG A 95 12.64 0.56 -1.24
CA ARG A 95 13.55 0.92 -0.14
C ARG A 95 14.90 1.36 -0.72
N THR A 96 15.41 2.47 -0.20
CA THR A 96 16.74 3.01 -0.52
C THR A 96 17.41 3.37 0.80
N GLY A 97 18.71 3.09 0.93
CA GLY A 97 19.46 3.19 2.19
C GLY A 97 19.80 1.82 2.77
N LEU A 98 20.43 1.81 3.94
CA LEU A 98 20.84 0.60 4.65
C LEU A 98 19.61 -0.22 5.11
N ALA A 99 19.65 -1.53 4.89
CA ALA A 99 18.61 -2.43 5.34
C ALA A 99 19.11 -3.87 5.48
N VAL A 100 18.43 -4.63 6.34
CA VAL A 100 18.46 -6.09 6.32
C VAL A 100 17.27 -6.58 5.49
N GLN A 101 17.55 -7.32 4.42
CA GLN A 101 16.57 -7.82 3.49
C GLN A 101 16.64 -9.36 3.41
N PRO A 102 15.65 -10.07 3.97
CA PRO A 102 15.50 -11.51 3.72
C PRO A 102 15.10 -11.74 2.26
N CYS A 103 15.75 -12.71 1.63
CA CYS A 103 15.49 -13.16 0.27
C CYS A 103 14.48 -14.29 0.25
N GLU A 104 13.82 -14.52 -0.89
CA GLU A 104 12.77 -15.54 -1.03
C GLU A 104 13.30 -16.97 -0.85
N ASN A 105 14.58 -17.20 -1.11
CA ASN A 105 15.28 -18.49 -0.97
C ASN A 105 15.80 -18.76 0.46
N GLY A 106 15.52 -17.87 1.42
CA GLY A 106 16.02 -17.96 2.80
C GLY A 106 17.37 -17.29 3.03
N ASP A 107 18.02 -16.78 1.98
CA ASP A 107 19.26 -16.00 2.11
C ASP A 107 18.98 -14.64 2.75
N VAL A 108 19.99 -14.01 3.33
CA VAL A 108 19.85 -12.70 4.00
C VAL A 108 20.88 -11.73 3.45
N TYR A 109 20.42 -10.57 2.99
CA TYR A 109 21.29 -9.47 2.61
C TYR A 109 21.27 -8.39 3.69
N GLU A 110 22.45 -7.90 4.06
CA GLU A 110 22.63 -6.77 4.98
C GLU A 110 23.50 -5.72 4.30
N GLY A 111 22.92 -4.57 3.97
CA GLY A 111 23.70 -3.52 3.32
C GLY A 111 22.84 -2.46 2.66
N GLU A 112 23.47 -1.73 1.74
CA GLU A 112 22.82 -0.66 1.02
C GLU A 112 21.81 -1.19 -0.01
N LEU A 113 20.62 -0.56 -0.04
CA LEU A 113 19.61 -0.76 -1.07
C LEU A 113 19.50 0.51 -1.91
N ARG A 114 19.30 0.33 -3.22
CA ARG A 114 18.94 1.41 -4.14
C ARG A 114 17.75 0.98 -4.97
N ARG A 115 16.61 1.68 -4.80
CA ARG A 115 15.35 1.33 -5.48
C ARG A 115 15.01 -0.15 -5.33
N GLY A 116 15.18 -0.70 -4.12
CA GLY A 116 14.83 -2.07 -3.78
C GLY A 116 15.75 -3.15 -4.36
N ARG A 117 16.93 -2.77 -4.87
CA ARG A 117 17.99 -3.70 -5.31
C ARG A 117 19.23 -3.53 -4.42
N PHE A 118 20.03 -4.58 -4.28
CA PHE A 118 21.30 -4.50 -3.54
C PHE A 118 22.26 -3.60 -4.30
N HIS A 119 22.91 -2.69 -3.60
CA HIS A 119 23.80 -1.70 -4.18
C HIS A 119 24.82 -1.25 -3.13
N GLY A 120 25.92 -0.61 -3.54
CA GLY A 120 26.90 -0.08 -2.58
C GLY A 120 27.64 -1.21 -1.87
N THR A 121 27.87 -1.09 -0.56
CA THR A 121 28.49 -2.14 0.24
C THR A 121 27.44 -2.98 0.97
N GLY A 122 27.73 -4.29 1.10
CA GLY A 122 26.85 -5.19 1.84
C GLY A 122 27.39 -6.60 1.96
N VAL A 123 26.77 -7.35 2.86
CA VAL A 123 27.03 -8.75 3.16
C VAL A 123 25.82 -9.59 2.77
N TYR A 124 26.06 -10.70 2.09
CA TYR A 124 25.05 -11.67 1.70
C TYR A 124 25.35 -13.01 2.34
N TYR A 125 24.43 -13.48 3.18
CA TYR A 125 24.48 -14.75 3.86
C TYR A 125 23.66 -15.76 3.08
N TYR A 126 24.32 -16.80 2.58
CA TYR A 126 23.64 -17.90 1.92
C TYR A 126 23.02 -18.82 2.98
N ASN A 127 21.77 -19.22 2.79
CA ASN A 127 21.08 -20.17 3.66
C ASN A 127 21.73 -21.56 3.61
N THR A 128 22.38 -21.90 2.49
CA THR A 128 23.20 -23.12 2.37
C THR A 128 24.49 -23.05 3.20
N GLY A 129 24.84 -21.88 3.74
CA GLY A 129 26.11 -21.55 4.36
C GLY A 129 27.07 -20.86 3.39
N GLY A 130 28.12 -20.26 3.96
CA GLY A 130 28.99 -19.33 3.23
C GLY A 130 28.45 -17.90 3.25
N MET A 131 29.24 -16.97 2.72
CA MET A 131 28.87 -15.56 2.62
C MET A 131 29.59 -14.85 1.49
N TYR A 132 29.06 -13.71 1.06
CA TYR A 132 29.79 -12.72 0.27
C TYR A 132 29.77 -11.38 1.00
N GLU A 133 30.91 -10.73 1.12
CA GLU A 133 31.05 -9.37 1.63
C GLU A 133 31.73 -8.51 0.58
N GLY A 134 31.14 -7.40 0.17
CA GLY A 134 31.78 -6.52 -0.80
C GLY A 134 30.85 -5.53 -1.48
N GLU A 135 31.25 -5.13 -2.68
CA GLU A 135 30.57 -4.15 -3.51
C GLU A 135 29.47 -4.78 -4.37
N TRP A 136 28.39 -4.01 -4.57
CA TRP A 136 27.16 -4.42 -5.22
C TRP A 136 26.67 -3.39 -6.23
N ILE A 137 26.27 -3.87 -7.40
CA ILE A 137 25.57 -3.07 -8.41
C ILE A 137 24.36 -3.85 -8.91
N ASP A 138 23.17 -3.29 -8.67
CA ASP A 138 21.89 -3.85 -9.14
C ASP A 138 21.72 -5.35 -8.83
N SER A 139 21.94 -5.72 -7.57
CA SER A 139 21.85 -7.09 -7.05
C SER A 139 22.88 -8.08 -7.61
N LYS A 140 24.03 -7.58 -8.09
CA LYS A 140 25.17 -8.41 -8.49
C LYS A 140 26.44 -7.96 -7.78
N PHE A 141 27.31 -8.92 -7.48
CA PHE A 141 28.69 -8.65 -7.06
C PHE A 141 29.41 -7.90 -8.18
N ASP A 142 29.86 -6.68 -7.92
CA ASP A 142 30.54 -5.86 -8.91
C ASP A 142 31.43 -4.86 -8.18
N GLY A 143 32.74 -4.97 -8.39
CA GLY A 143 33.75 -4.27 -7.59
C GLY A 143 34.61 -5.22 -6.76
N HIS A 144 35.05 -4.81 -5.58
CA HIS A 144 35.87 -5.65 -4.70
C HIS A 144 35.03 -6.40 -3.66
N GLY A 145 35.41 -7.64 -3.37
CA GLY A 145 34.71 -8.43 -2.37
C GLY A 145 35.47 -9.67 -1.91
N VAL A 146 34.86 -10.35 -0.95
CA VAL A 146 35.29 -11.59 -0.34
C VAL A 146 34.13 -12.57 -0.39
N GLN A 147 34.32 -13.69 -1.08
CA GLN A 147 33.38 -14.81 -1.07
C GLN A 147 33.96 -15.95 -0.25
N THR A 148 33.18 -16.47 0.69
CA THR A 148 33.50 -17.65 1.48
C THR A 148 32.45 -18.71 1.18
N TRP A 149 32.88 -19.91 0.81
CA TRP A 149 32.00 -21.03 0.53
C TRP A 149 31.80 -21.91 1.76
N THR A 150 30.83 -22.82 1.67
CA THR A 150 30.47 -23.77 2.74
C THR A 150 31.59 -24.73 3.10
N ASP A 151 32.46 -25.06 2.14
CA ASP A 151 33.61 -25.94 2.31
C ASP A 151 34.81 -25.25 2.98
N GLY A 152 34.70 -23.95 3.27
CA GLY A 152 35.78 -23.14 3.85
C GLY A 152 36.71 -22.51 2.82
N SER A 153 36.54 -22.81 1.53
CA SER A 153 37.28 -22.10 0.48
C SER A 153 36.90 -20.61 0.48
N LYS A 154 37.81 -19.77 0.01
CA LYS A 154 37.69 -18.31 0.07
C LYS A 154 38.29 -17.65 -1.16
N TYR A 155 37.60 -16.66 -1.71
CA TYR A 155 38.11 -15.78 -2.76
C TYR A 155 38.08 -14.35 -2.28
N LYS A 156 39.19 -13.62 -2.40
CA LYS A 156 39.31 -12.19 -2.14
C LYS A 156 39.83 -11.52 -3.41
N GLY A 157 39.04 -10.63 -3.99
CA GLY A 157 39.47 -9.95 -5.21
C GLY A 157 38.36 -9.16 -5.87
N GLN A 158 38.57 -8.89 -7.15
CA GLN A 158 37.61 -8.19 -7.99
C GLN A 158 36.51 -9.13 -8.49
N PHE A 159 35.32 -8.56 -8.69
CA PHE A 159 34.12 -9.19 -9.19
C PHE A 159 33.51 -8.32 -10.28
N LYS A 160 32.87 -8.95 -11.26
CA LYS A 160 32.13 -8.27 -12.31
C LYS A 160 30.90 -9.08 -12.67
N LYS A 161 29.71 -8.47 -12.57
CA LYS A 161 28.42 -9.12 -12.86
C LYS A 161 28.22 -10.46 -12.14
N GLY A 162 28.73 -10.61 -10.91
CA GLY A 162 28.58 -11.82 -10.10
C GLY A 162 29.69 -12.85 -10.24
N LEU A 163 30.71 -12.61 -11.07
CA LEU A 163 31.81 -13.55 -11.31
C LEU A 163 33.15 -12.94 -10.89
N SER A 164 34.07 -13.76 -10.38
CA SER A 164 35.46 -13.36 -10.13
C SER A 164 36.08 -12.81 -11.42
N HIS A 165 36.70 -11.65 -11.31
CA HIS A 165 37.30 -10.93 -12.44
C HIS A 165 38.52 -10.14 -11.95
N GLY A 166 39.42 -9.73 -12.84
CA GLY A 166 40.59 -8.94 -12.46
C GLY A 166 41.58 -9.73 -11.59
N PHE A 167 42.29 -9.06 -10.69
CA PHE A 167 43.21 -9.74 -9.79
C PHE A 167 42.50 -10.22 -8.52
N GLY A 168 42.84 -11.44 -8.08
CA GLY A 168 42.25 -12.04 -6.89
C GLY A 168 43.06 -13.21 -6.34
N ILE A 169 42.83 -13.48 -5.06
CA ILE A 169 43.43 -14.58 -4.31
C ILE A 169 42.31 -15.57 -3.97
N TYR A 170 42.47 -16.81 -4.41
CA TYR A 170 41.62 -17.94 -4.04
C TYR A 170 42.39 -18.87 -3.10
N GLN A 171 41.76 -19.29 -2.03
CA GLN A 171 42.20 -20.32 -1.12
C GLN A 171 41.21 -21.47 -1.20
N ASP A 172 41.67 -22.67 -1.51
CA ASP A 172 40.82 -23.86 -1.43
C ASP A 172 40.65 -24.35 0.02
N HIS A 173 39.76 -25.33 0.22
CA HIS A 173 39.52 -25.94 1.52
C HIS A 173 40.74 -26.71 2.08
N ALA A 174 41.76 -26.97 1.25
CA ALA A 174 43.00 -27.67 1.61
C ALA A 174 44.15 -26.71 1.89
N GLY A 175 43.90 -25.39 1.93
CA GLY A 175 44.90 -24.37 2.23
C GLY A 175 45.75 -23.93 1.04
N VAL A 176 45.55 -24.50 -0.15
CA VAL A 176 46.28 -24.11 -1.37
C VAL A 176 45.80 -22.74 -1.84
N LEU A 177 46.75 -21.84 -2.03
CA LEU A 177 46.49 -20.48 -2.50
C LEU A 177 46.78 -20.37 -3.99
N TYR A 178 45.92 -19.67 -4.71
CA TYR A 178 46.18 -19.14 -6.06
C TYR A 178 46.01 -17.62 -6.03
N ALA A 179 47.05 -16.88 -6.36
CA ALA A 179 47.02 -15.44 -6.55
C ALA A 179 47.29 -15.13 -8.02
N GLY A 180 46.35 -14.48 -8.72
CA GLY A 180 46.54 -14.19 -10.15
C GLY A 180 45.36 -13.48 -10.78
N GLU A 181 45.36 -13.46 -12.12
CA GLU A 181 44.25 -12.90 -12.90
C GLU A 181 43.07 -13.86 -13.00
N TRP A 182 41.87 -13.28 -13.12
CA TRP A 182 40.58 -13.96 -13.20
C TRP A 182 39.73 -13.33 -14.30
N VAL A 183 39.09 -14.18 -15.11
CA VAL A 183 38.17 -13.76 -16.16
C VAL A 183 36.94 -14.65 -16.14
N ASN A 184 35.77 -14.05 -15.91
CA ASN A 184 34.47 -14.73 -15.91
C ASN A 184 34.43 -15.97 -14.97
N GLY A 185 34.99 -15.84 -13.76
CA GLY A 185 35.01 -16.92 -12.77
C GLY A 185 36.08 -17.99 -12.99
N GLN A 186 36.96 -17.82 -13.97
CA GLN A 186 38.07 -18.74 -14.23
C GLN A 186 39.41 -18.04 -14.01
N SER A 187 40.38 -18.77 -13.45
CA SER A 187 41.76 -18.30 -13.41
C SER A 187 42.28 -18.09 -14.84
N HIS A 188 43.04 -17.03 -15.03
CA HIS A 188 43.58 -16.60 -16.32
C HIS A 188 44.97 -15.97 -16.13
N GLY A 189 45.70 -15.82 -17.23
CA GLY A 189 46.94 -15.04 -17.26
C GLY A 189 48.04 -15.64 -16.37
N TYR A 190 48.76 -14.77 -15.68
CA TYR A 190 49.84 -15.16 -14.77
C TYR A 190 49.33 -15.24 -13.34
N GLY A 191 49.75 -16.27 -12.61
CA GLY A 191 49.45 -16.43 -11.20
C GLY A 191 50.56 -17.17 -10.45
N MET A 192 50.43 -17.20 -9.14
CA MET A 192 51.30 -17.93 -8.23
C MET A 192 50.44 -18.88 -7.40
N GLN A 193 50.85 -20.13 -7.32
CA GLN A 193 50.27 -21.10 -6.40
C GLN A 193 51.20 -21.35 -5.22
N THR A 194 50.65 -21.36 -4.01
CA THR A 194 51.39 -21.68 -2.80
C THR A 194 50.69 -22.81 -2.06
N TYR A 195 51.46 -23.82 -1.65
CA TYR A 195 50.98 -24.97 -0.89
C TYR A 195 51.25 -24.81 0.61
N GLU A 196 50.64 -25.65 1.44
CA GLU A 196 50.82 -25.60 2.91
C GLU A 196 52.28 -25.81 3.36
N ASP A 197 53.08 -26.52 2.57
CA ASP A 197 54.51 -26.74 2.82
C ASP A 197 55.39 -25.49 2.54
N GLY A 198 54.78 -24.40 2.08
CA GLY A 198 55.45 -23.15 1.71
C GLY A 198 56.06 -23.17 0.31
N SER A 199 55.95 -24.27 -0.44
CA SER A 199 56.38 -24.31 -1.83
C SER A 199 55.51 -23.39 -2.68
N CYS A 200 56.15 -22.57 -3.52
CA CYS A 200 55.46 -21.68 -4.43
C CYS A 200 55.84 -21.94 -5.88
N TRP A 201 54.86 -21.87 -6.77
CA TRP A 201 54.99 -22.18 -8.18
C TRP A 201 54.34 -21.09 -9.01
N THR A 202 55.07 -20.53 -9.97
CA THR A 202 54.48 -19.64 -10.97
C THR A 202 53.66 -20.47 -11.94
N VAL A 203 52.41 -20.07 -12.16
CA VAL A 203 51.47 -20.70 -13.07
C VAL A 203 51.11 -19.71 -14.17
N GLN A 204 51.04 -20.20 -15.40
CA GLN A 204 50.50 -19.45 -16.55
C GLN A 204 49.27 -20.17 -17.07
N VAL A 205 48.13 -19.50 -17.08
CA VAL A 205 46.85 -20.02 -17.54
C VAL A 205 46.45 -19.31 -18.84
N TRP A 206 46.70 -19.99 -19.96
CA TRP A 206 46.24 -19.53 -21.28
C TRP A 206 44.82 -20.04 -21.55
N THR A 207 43.91 -19.16 -21.93
CA THR A 207 42.68 -19.58 -22.62
C THR A 207 42.94 -19.47 -24.12
N GLN A 208 42.91 -20.58 -24.85
CA GLN A 208 43.03 -20.53 -26.31
C GLN A 208 41.88 -19.71 -26.89
N THR A 209 42.23 -18.72 -27.71
CA THR A 209 41.27 -17.93 -28.49
C THR A 209 41.02 -18.67 -29.81
N TRP A 210 39.79 -19.16 -30.00
CA TRP A 210 39.14 -19.65 -31.23
C TRP A 210 40.02 -20.27 -32.35
N LEU A 211 40.01 -21.61 -32.46
CA LEU A 211 40.36 -22.37 -33.67
C LEU A 211 39.21 -23.33 -34.06
N GLY A 212 38.06 -22.77 -34.45
CA GLY A 212 36.96 -23.53 -35.06
C GLY A 212 36.00 -24.24 -34.08
N PRO A 213 34.97 -24.93 -34.60
CA PRO A 213 33.74 -25.29 -33.88
C PRO A 213 33.86 -26.39 -32.80
N PHE A 214 35.08 -26.83 -32.46
CA PHE A 214 35.32 -27.92 -31.51
C PHE A 214 36.44 -27.63 -30.49
N SER A 215 36.76 -26.36 -30.20
CA SER A 215 37.78 -26.02 -29.21
C SER A 215 37.27 -26.23 -27.78
N VAL A 216 37.77 -27.28 -27.11
CA VAL A 216 37.70 -27.48 -25.66
C VAL A 216 38.80 -26.63 -24.98
N PRO A 217 38.50 -25.91 -23.89
CA PRO A 217 39.52 -25.19 -23.14
C PRO A 217 40.47 -26.19 -22.47
N VAL A 218 41.75 -26.17 -22.86
CA VAL A 218 42.80 -26.98 -22.23
C VAL A 218 43.59 -26.10 -21.27
N LYS A 219 43.62 -26.47 -19.99
CA LYS A 219 44.51 -25.83 -18.99
C LYS A 219 45.90 -26.42 -19.13
N TYR A 220 46.89 -25.60 -19.46
CA TYR A 220 48.30 -25.99 -19.44
C TYR A 220 48.93 -25.47 -18.15
N TRP A 221 49.68 -26.32 -17.46
CA TRP A 221 50.44 -25.98 -16.27
C TRP A 221 51.93 -25.96 -16.65
N CYS A 222 52.51 -24.76 -16.82
CA CYS A 222 53.95 -24.62 -16.98
C CYS A 222 54.57 -24.23 -15.64
N ALA A 223 55.19 -25.20 -14.97
CA ALA A 223 56.04 -24.95 -13.81
C ALA A 223 57.43 -24.50 -14.29
N ASN A 224 57.69 -23.20 -14.33
CA ASN A 224 59.06 -22.71 -14.42
C ASN A 224 59.62 -22.57 -13.02
N SER A 225 60.46 -23.52 -12.62
CA SER A 225 61.20 -23.54 -11.36
C SER A 225 62.33 -22.50 -11.38
N LEU A 226 62.00 -21.21 -11.23
CA LEU A 226 62.97 -20.16 -10.92
C LEU A 226 62.31 -19.16 -9.96
N VAL A 227 62.41 -19.43 -8.66
CA VAL A 227 62.00 -18.49 -7.61
C VAL A 227 63.18 -17.58 -7.30
N TYR A 228 63.06 -16.29 -7.64
CA TYR A 228 63.79 -15.24 -6.93
C TYR A 228 63.06 -14.98 -5.62
N THR A 229 63.71 -15.32 -4.51
CA THR A 229 63.29 -14.99 -3.15
C THR A 229 63.44 -13.48 -2.94
N ASP A 230 62.35 -12.73 -3.02
CA ASP A 230 62.03 -11.61 -2.11
C ASP A 230 60.78 -10.89 -2.62
N PHE A 231 59.63 -11.14 -2.01
CA PHE A 231 58.56 -10.14 -1.96
C PHE A 231 57.89 -10.28 -0.60
N SER A 232 58.28 -9.35 0.28
CA SER A 232 57.81 -9.23 1.65
C SER A 232 56.29 -9.12 1.69
N LEU A 233 55.70 -9.94 2.56
CA LEU A 233 54.31 -9.88 3.00
C LEU A 233 54.03 -8.52 3.67
N GLU A 234 53.40 -7.59 2.97
CA GLU A 234 52.88 -6.34 3.56
C GLU A 234 51.43 -6.01 3.18
N LEU A 235 50.60 -7.00 2.80
CA LEU A 235 49.18 -6.76 2.44
C LEU A 235 48.15 -7.57 3.26
N LEU A 236 48.49 -7.88 4.51
CA LEU A 236 47.54 -8.40 5.51
C LEU A 236 47.69 -7.69 6.87
N SER A 237 47.54 -6.37 6.88
CA SER A 237 47.18 -5.60 8.07
C SER A 237 45.93 -4.76 7.83
#